data_AF-A0A162MUJ0-F1
#
_entry.id   AF-A0A162MUJ0-F1
#
_cell.length_a   1.000
_cell.length_b   1.000
_cell.length_c   1.000
_cell.angle_alpha   90.00
_cell.angle_beta   90.00
_cell.angle_gamma   90.00
#
_symmetry.space_group_name_H-M   'P 1'
#
loop_
_entity.id
_entity.type
_entity.pdbx_description
1 polymer ?
#
loop_
_entity_poly.entity_id
_entity_poly.type
_entity_poly.pdbx_seq_one_letter_code
_entity_poly.pdbx_strand_id
1 'polypeptide(L)' 'RNQKIRDDWVKAMEARIIKEKLDECYRTEGVNHYKSCRDLADMYLATIKTHRVEGFRKNA' A
#
# COMPACT_ATOMS: atom_id res chain seq x y z
N ARG A 1 16.28 1.19 17.28
CA ARG A 1 15.17 2.17 17.26
C ARG A 1 15.02 2.86 15.90
N ASN A 2 16.00 3.65 15.46
CA ASN A 2 15.88 4.43 14.22
C ASN A 2 15.74 3.56 12.96
N GLN A 3 16.39 2.39 12.93
CA GLN A 3 16.26 1.45 11.82
C GLN A 3 14.81 0.99 11.62
N LYS A 4 14.14 0.50 12.67
CA LYS A 4 12.72 0.11 12.59
C LYS A 4 11.83 1.22 12.03
N ILE A 5 12.02 2.46 12.50
CA ILE A 5 11.23 3.60 12.02
C ILE A 5 11.47 3.82 10.52
N ARG A 6 12.73 3.71 10.06
CA ARG A 6 13.05 3.80 8.63
C ARG A 6 12.39 2.66 7.84
N ASP A 7 12.45 1.43 8.33
CA ASP A 7 11.85 0.26 7.68
C ASP A 7 10.32 0.39 7.58
N ASP A 8 9.67 0.87 8.66
CA ASP A 8 8.23 1.16 8.68
C ASP A 8 7.86 2.23 7.63
N TRP A 9 8.69 3.26 7.46
CA TRP A 9 8.50 4.28 6.43
C TRP A 9 8.71 3.73 5.01
N VAL A 10 9.71 2.86 4.80
CA VAL A 10 9.92 2.19 3.50
C VAL A 10 8.67 1.39 3.12
N LYS A 11 8.13 0.60 4.05
CA LYS A 11 6.87 -0.12 3.85
C LYS A 11 5.70 0.83 3.52
N ALA A 12 5.56 1.93 4.26
CA ALA A 12 4.52 2.90 3.96
C ALA A 12 4.66 3.51 2.54
N MET A 13 5.89 3.70 2.07
CA MET A 13 6.15 4.17 0.70
C MET A 13 5.86 3.10 -0.37
N GLU A 14 6.12 1.82 -0.10
CA GLU A 14 5.71 0.72 -0.98
C GLU A 14 4.18 0.70 -1.19
N ALA A 15 3.41 0.83 -0.11
CA ALA A 15 1.96 0.89 -0.17
C ALA A 15 1.45 2.10 -0.96
N ARG A 16 2.15 3.24 -0.89
CA ARG A 16 1.84 4.44 -1.70
C ARG A 16 2.06 4.20 -3.19
N ILE A 17 3.14 3.54 -3.58
CA ILE A 17 3.41 3.22 -5.00
C ILE A 17 2.31 2.32 -5.56
N ILE A 18 1.87 1.31 -4.80
CA ILE A 18 0.77 0.43 -5.24
C ILE A 18 -0.53 1.24 -5.40
N LYS A 19 -0.82 2.15 -4.47
CA LYS A 19 -1.98 3.04 -4.58
C LYS A 19 -1.93 3.90 -5.84
N GLU A 20 -0.79 4.51 -6.14
CA GLU A 20 -0.64 5.37 -7.33
C GLU A 20 -0.88 4.58 -8.62
N LYS A 21 -0.33 3.36 -8.71
CA LYS A 21 -0.60 2.46 -9.84
C LYS A 21 -2.05 2.02 -9.93
N LEU A 22 -2.71 1.77 -8.80
CA LEU A 22 -4.13 1.44 -8.77
C LEU A 22 -4.99 2.61 -9.24
N ASP A 23 -4.70 3.83 -8.76
CA ASP A 23 -5.40 5.05 -9.16
C ASP A 23 -5.21 5.32 -10.66
N GLU A 24 -4.02 5.07 -11.21
CA GLU A 24 -3.75 5.11 -12.66
C GLU A 24 -4.60 4.08 -13.42
N CYS A 25 -4.58 2.81 -12.98
CA CYS A 25 -5.35 1.73 -13.60
C CYS A 25 -6.85 2.04 -13.62
N TYR A 26 -7.40 2.59 -12.53
CA TYR A 26 -8.80 2.96 -12.45
C TYR A 26 -9.15 4.10 -13.43
N ARG A 27 -8.24 5.05 -13.64
CA ARG A 27 -8.42 6.13 -14.62
C ARG A 27 -8.35 5.62 -16.06
N THR A 28 -7.47 4.67 -16.36
CA THR A 28 -7.27 4.15 -17.72
C THR A 28 -8.35 3.16 -18.13
N GLU A 29 -8.74 2.25 -17.24
CA GLU A 29 -9.68 1.16 -17.55
C GLU A 29 -11.16 1.57 -17.50
N GLY A 30 -11.47 2.68 -16.83
CA GLY A 30 -12.84 3.15 -16.66
C GLY A 30 -13.74 2.04 -16.13
N VAL A 31 -14.87 1.76 -16.78
CA VAL A 31 -15.83 0.73 -16.34
C VAL A 31 -15.26 -0.69 -16.23
N ASN A 32 -14.12 -0.98 -16.86
CA ASN A 32 -13.49 -2.30 -16.85
C ASN A 32 -12.57 -2.54 -15.63
N HIS A 33 -12.40 -1.54 -14.75
CA HIS A 33 -11.43 -1.60 -13.64
C HIS A 33 -11.65 -2.80 -12.70
N TYR A 34 -12.89 -3.31 -12.56
CA TYR A 34 -13.20 -4.46 -11.70
C TYR A 34 -12.48 -5.75 -12.10
N LYS A 35 -12.17 -5.90 -13.39
CA LYS A 35 -11.44 -7.07 -13.91
C LYS A 35 -9.96 -6.75 -14.05
N SER A 36 -9.63 -5.65 -14.71
CA SER A 36 -8.24 -5.32 -15.08
C SER A 36 -7.38 -4.89 -13.91
N CYS A 37 -7.97 -4.24 -12.89
CA CYS A 37 -7.21 -3.65 -11.78
C CYS A 37 -7.33 -4.47 -10.48
N ARG A 38 -7.95 -5.65 -10.53
CA ARG A 38 -8.22 -6.49 -9.35
C ARG A 38 -6.96 -6.84 -8.58
N ASP A 39 -5.91 -7.25 -9.28
CA ASP A 39 -4.66 -7.66 -8.63
C ASP A 39 -4.00 -6.49 -7.89
N LEU A 40 -4.01 -5.29 -8.49
CA LEU A 40 -3.53 -4.07 -7.83
C LEU A 40 -4.38 -3.70 -6.61
N ALA A 41 -5.69 -3.90 -6.69
CA ALA A 41 -6.60 -3.67 -5.56
C ALA A 41 -6.34 -4.66 -4.43
N ASP A 42 -6.20 -5.95 -4.72
CA ASP A 42 -5.92 -7.00 -3.75
C ASP A 42 -4.55 -6.78 -3.08
N MET A 43 -3.53 -6.41 -3.85
CA MET A 43 -2.22 -6.01 -3.33
C MET A 43 -2.32 -4.79 -2.41
N TYR A 44 -3.03 -3.74 -2.82
CA TYR A 44 -3.19 -2.55 -2.00
C TYR A 44 -3.89 -2.85 -0.67
N LEU A 45 -4.97 -3.64 -0.71
CA LEU A 45 -5.70 -4.10 0.47
C LEU A 45 -4.81 -4.92 1.43
N ALA A 46 -3.92 -5.76 0.90
CA ALA A 46 -2.95 -6.47 1.71
C ALA A 46 -1.99 -5.48 2.42
N THR A 47 -1.47 -4.49 1.70
CA THR A 47 -0.53 -3.51 2.29
C THR A 47 -1.14 -2.61 3.35
N ILE A 48 -2.43 -2.24 3.24
CA ILE A 48 -3.11 -1.42 4.26
C ILE A 48 -3.08 -2.10 5.64
N LYS A 49 -3.12 -3.43 5.67
CA LYS A 49 -3.11 -4.21 6.92
C LYS A 49 -1.71 -4.30 7.53
N THR A 50 -0.65 -4.37 6.71
CA THR A 50 0.70 -4.74 7.15
C THR A 50 1.72 -3.61 7.12
N HIS A 51 1.54 -2.59 6.29
CA HIS A 51 2.54 -1.54 6.01
C HIS A 51 2.28 -0.26 6.81
N ARG A 52 1.81 -0.41 8.06
CA ARG A 52 1.53 0.72 8.96
C ARG A 52 2.81 1.13 9.69
N VAL A 53 2.97 2.44 9.91
CA VAL A 53 4.04 2.96 10.77
C VAL A 53 3.64 2.76 12.23
N GLU A 54 4.17 1.72 12.87
CA GLU A 54 3.86 1.38 14.27
C GLU A 54 4.78 2.10 15.26
N GLY A 55 5.87 2.68 14.78
CA GLY A 55 6.88 3.30 15.63
C GLY A 55 7.72 2.26 16.37
N PHE A 56 8.40 2.69 17.45
CA PHE A 56 9.42 1.87 18.13
C PHE A 56 8.97 1.30 19.48
N ARG A 57 7.90 1.84 20.06
CA ARG A 57 7.29 1.25 21.25
C ARG A 57 6.23 0.30 20.72
N LYS A 58 6.42 -1.01 20.93
CA LYS A 58 5.29 -1.93 20.82
C LYS A 58 4.23 -1.43 21.80
N ASN A 59 2.99 -1.27 21.34
CA ASN A 59 1.88 -1.14 22.27
C ASN A 59 1.94 -2.36 23.20
N ALA A 60 2.01 -2.09 24.50
CA ALA A 60 1.98 -3.11 25.54
C ALA A 60 0.63 -3.85 25.52
#